data_AF-A0A952EU45-F1
#
_entry.id   AF-A0A952EU45-F1
#
_cell.length_a   1.000
_cell.length_b   1.000
_cell.length_c   1.000
_cell.angle_alpha   90.00
_cell.angle_beta   90.00
_cell.angle_gamma   90.00
#
_symmetry.space_group_name_H-M   'P 1'
#
loop_
_entity.id
_entity.type
_entity.pdbx_description
1 polymer ?
#
loop_
_entity_poly.entity_id
_entity_poly.type
_entity_poly.pdbx_seq_one_letter_code
_entity_poly.pdbx_strand_id
1 'polypeptide(L)' 'IYSVGPLSPACGINITVWSYVDQLNISVIADNSTFRDTHESTDAMVHAFREICCAAGLSDELAEVPTAMPHAPAIG' A
#
# COMPACT_ATOMS: atom_id res chain seq x y z
N ILE A 1 -12.10 8.74 0.50
CA ILE A 1 -12.83 7.48 0.83
C ILE A 1 -11.77 6.40 0.84
N TYR A 2 -11.46 5.82 2.00
CA TYR A 2 -10.60 4.64 2.06
C TYR A 2 -11.46 3.46 1.59
N SER A 3 -11.25 2.99 0.36
CA SER A 3 -11.95 1.79 -0.09
C SER A 3 -11.09 0.60 0.24
N VAL A 4 -11.10 0.25 1.52
CA VAL A 4 -10.63 -1.04 1.97
C VAL A 4 -11.85 -1.85 2.36
N GLY A 5 -11.93 -3.09 1.88
CA GLY A 5 -12.98 -4.01 2.30
C GLY A 5 -12.88 -4.30 3.80
N PRO A 6 -13.98 -4.70 4.45
CA PRO A 6 -13.92 -5.11 5.84
C PRO A 6 -12.96 -6.31 6.02
N LEU A 7 -12.30 -6.38 7.18
CA LEU A 7 -11.65 -7.62 7.61
C LEU A 7 -12.72 -8.68 7.82
N SER A 8 -12.77 -9.67 6.93
CA SER A 8 -13.64 -10.83 7.09
C SER A 8 -13.22 -11.61 8.35
N PRO A 9 -14.15 -12.21 9.11
CA PRO A 9 -13.80 -13.08 10.23
C PRO A 9 -12.79 -14.16 9.79
N ALA A 10 -11.75 -14.37 10.61
CA ALA A 10 -10.60 -15.25 10.33
C ALA A 10 -9.62 -14.79 9.23
N CYS A 11 -9.74 -13.55 8.75
CA CYS A 11 -8.77 -12.93 7.85
C CYS A 11 -7.81 -12.04 8.66
N GLY A 12 -6.53 -12.40 8.71
CA GLY A 12 -5.52 -11.60 9.43
C GLY A 12 -5.09 -10.33 8.71
N ILE A 13 -5.27 -10.27 7.39
CA ILE A 13 -4.92 -9.13 6.54
C ILE A 13 -5.78 -9.08 5.28
N ASN A 14 -6.29 -7.90 4.93
CA ASN A 14 -6.91 -7.58 3.66
C ASN A 14 -6.15 -6.43 3.00
N ILE A 15 -5.77 -6.62 1.74
CA ILE A 15 -5.07 -5.63 0.92
C ILE A 15 -5.95 -5.33 -0.29
N THR A 16 -6.26 -4.06 -0.49
CA THR A 16 -6.95 -3.56 -1.68
C THR A 16 -5.99 -2.69 -2.48
N VAL A 17 -5.77 -3.04 -3.74
CA VAL A 17 -4.91 -2.28 -4.66
C VAL A 17 -5.73 -1.86 -5.86
N TRP A 18 -5.60 -0.60 -6.26
CA TRP A 18 -6.16 -0.10 -7.50
C TRP A 18 -5.18 0.81 -8.22
N SER A 19 -5.34 0.91 -9.53
CA SER A 19 -4.69 1.91 -10.35
C SER A 19 -5.76 2.82 -10.95
N TYR A 20 -5.48 4.12 -10.97
CA TYR A 20 -6.34 5.11 -11.61
C TYR A 20 -5.49 6.19 -12.25
N VAL A 21 -5.60 6.34 -13.57
CA VAL A 21 -4.80 7.25 -14.38
C VAL A 21 -3.30 7.04 -14.14
N ASP A 22 -2.65 7.93 -13.39
CA ASP A 22 -1.23 7.94 -13.07
C ASP A 22 -0.94 7.50 -11.63
N GLN A 23 -1.96 7.06 -10.89
CA GLN A 23 -1.86 6.69 -9.49
C GLN A 23 -2.01 5.19 -9.28
N LEU A 24 -1.18 4.64 -8.39
CA LEU A 24 -1.39 3.34 -7.75
C LEU A 24 -1.68 3.62 -6.28
N ASN A 25 -2.82 3.15 -5.74
CA ASN A 25 -3.03 3.21 -4.30
C ASN A 25 -3.14 1.80 -3.71
N ILE A 26 -2.64 1.70 -2.50
CA ILE A 26 -2.56 0.48 -1.71
C ILE A 26 -3.23 0.77 -0.37
N SER A 27 -4.29 0.05 -0.06
CA SER A 27 -4.95 0.12 1.24
C SER A 27 -4.82 -1.22 1.94
N VAL A 28 -4.31 -1.19 3.17
CA VAL A 28 -4.12 -2.40 3.99
C VAL A 28 -4.92 -2.26 5.27
N ILE A 29 -5.63 -3.31 5.62
CA ILE A 29 -6.25 -3.48 6.94
C ILE A 29 -5.81 -4.83 7.49
N ALA A 30 -5.39 -4.87 8.74
CA ALA A 30 -4.89 -6.08 9.38
C ALA A 30 -5.40 -6.15 10.83
N ASP A 31 -5.46 -7.35 11.37
CA ASP A 31 -5.68 -7.51 12.80
C ASP A 31 -4.39 -7.20 13.60
N ASN A 32 -4.57 -6.85 14.87
CA ASN A 32 -3.46 -6.55 15.77
C ASN A 32 -2.61 -7.77 16.18
N SER A 33 -3.00 -8.99 15.80
CA SER A 33 -2.22 -10.20 16.09
C SER A 33 -1.24 -10.58 14.98
N THR A 34 -1.54 -10.19 13.76
CA THR A 34 -0.78 -10.53 12.55
C THR A 34 0.26 -9.47 12.25
N PHE A 35 -0.10 -8.19 12.35
CA PHE A 35 0.82 -7.07 12.18
C PHE A 35 0.85 -6.23 13.45
N ARG A 36 2.06 -5.93 13.91
CA ARG A 36 2.28 -4.98 15.00
C ARG A 36 2.12 -3.54 14.51
N ASP A 37 2.52 -3.29 13.27
CA ASP A 37 2.25 -2.09 12.52
C ASP A 37 1.94 -2.43 11.05
N THR A 38 0.76 -2.03 10.58
CA THR A 38 0.33 -2.25 9.20
C THR A 38 1.19 -1.48 8.19
N HIS A 39 1.88 -0.42 8.62
CA HIS A 39 2.77 0.35 7.75
C HIS A 39 3.95 -0.48 7.26
N GLU A 40 4.41 -1.48 8.02
CA GLU A 40 5.44 -2.44 7.59
C GLU A 40 5.04 -3.13 6.28
N SER A 41 3.75 -3.46 6.12
CA SER A 41 3.21 -4.08 4.90
C SER A 41 3.14 -3.09 3.74
N THR A 42 2.62 -1.88 3.97
CA THR A 42 2.56 -0.87 2.90
C THR A 42 3.93 -0.46 2.41
N ASP A 43 4.91 -0.32 3.31
CA ASP A 43 6.29 0.04 2.97
C ASP A 43 6.96 -1.08 2.16
N ALA A 44 6.76 -2.35 2.56
CA ALA A 44 7.24 -3.50 1.81
C ALA A 44 6.63 -3.57 0.40
N MET A 45 5.35 -3.23 0.25
CA MET A 45 4.70 -3.20 -1.06
C MET A 45 5.24 -2.07 -1.96
N VAL A 46 5.50 -0.89 -1.41
CA VAL A 46 6.14 0.22 -2.13
C VAL A 46 7.54 -0.18 -2.59
N HIS A 47 8.32 -0.84 -1.72
CA HIS A 47 9.63 -1.37 -2.06
C HIS A 47 9.58 -2.45 -3.16
N ALA A 48 8.65 -3.40 -3.08
CA ALA A 48 8.49 -4.42 -4.10
C ALA A 48 8.06 -3.82 -5.45
N PHE A 49 7.21 -2.78 -5.44
CA PHE A 49 6.81 -2.09 -6.66
C PHE A 49 8.00 -1.40 -7.34
N ARG A 50 8.87 -0.77 -6.56
CA ARG A 50 10.16 -0.23 -6.99
C ARG A 50 11.04 -1.26 -7.68
N GLU A 51 11.22 -2.42 -7.06
CA GLU A 51 11.98 -3.54 -7.66
C GLU A 51 11.41 -3.97 -9.01
N ILE A 52 10.07 -4.05 -9.13
CA ILE A 52 9.37 -4.37 -10.39
C ILE A 52 9.65 -3.28 -11.44
N CYS A 53 9.56 -2.00 -11.08
CA CYS A 53 9.89 -0.88 -11.97
C CYS A 53 11.33 -0.98 -12.48
N CYS A 54 12.31 -1.20 -11.60
CA CYS A 54 13.70 -1.38 -11.99
C CYS A 54 13.88 -2.57 -12.95
N ALA A 55 13.27 -3.72 -12.64
CA ALA A 55 13.34 -4.91 -13.48
C ALA A 55 12.71 -4.70 -14.87
N ALA A 56 11.72 -3.81 -14.97
CA ALA A 56 11.09 -3.42 -16.22
C ALA A 56 11.87 -2.33 -17.00
N GLY A 57 13.00 -1.85 -16.47
CA GLY A 57 13.77 -0.76 -17.08
C GLY A 57 13.19 0.64 -16.84
N LEU A 58 12.30 0.79 -15.86
CA LEU A 58 11.75 2.06 -15.41
C LEU A 58 12.59 2.62 -14.24
N SER A 59 12.39 3.90 -13.91
CA SER A 59 13.03 4.54 -12.75
C SER A 59 12.58 3.88 -11.44
N ASP A 60 13.52 3.73 -10.50
CA ASP A 60 13.24 3.34 -9.11
C ASP A 60 12.61 4.48 -8.30
N GLU A 61 12.83 5.72 -8.75
CA GLU A 61 12.25 6.89 -8.12
C GLU A 61 10.76 6.97 -8.43
N LEU A 62 9.94 6.66 -7.43
CA LEU A 62 8.50 6.82 -7.52
C LEU A 62 8.15 8.30 -7.45
N ALA A 63 7.45 8.80 -8.47
CA ALA A 63 6.96 10.16 -8.50
C ALA A 63 5.77 10.33 -7.55
N GLU A 64 5.79 11.38 -6.73
CA GLU A 64 4.58 11.82 -6.04
C GLU A 64 3.56 12.35 -7.05
N VAL A 65 2.33 11.85 -6.95
CA VAL A 65 1.22 12.34 -7.77
C VAL A 65 0.42 13.34 -6.92
N PRO A 66 0.39 14.65 -7.24
CA PRO A 66 -0.23 15.66 -6.39
C PRO A 66 -1.74 15.46 -6.17
N THR A 67 -2.38 14.73 -7.08
CA THR A 67 -3.81 14.41 -7.03
C THR A 67 -4.09 13.12 -6.26
N ALA A 68 -3.06 12.39 -5.84
CA ALA A 68 -3.19 11.21 -5.00
C ALA A 68 -3.47 11.57 -3.55
N MET A 69 -4.11 10.64 -2.84
CA MET A 69 -4.21 10.77 -1.39
C MET A 69 -2.81 10.65 -0.77
N PRO A 70 -2.47 11.50 0.22
CA PRO A 70 -1.19 11.39 0.90
C PRO A 70 -1.07 10.06 1.63
N HIS A 71 0.16 9.57 1.80
CA HIS A 71 0.44 8.41 2.63
C HIS A 71 -0.08 8.64 4.05
N ALA A 72 -0.73 7.62 4.60
CA ALA A 72 -1.15 7.65 6.00
C ALA A 72 0.10 7.71 6.90
N PRO A 73 0.15 8.63 7.87
CA PRO A 73 1.28 8.69 8.79
C PRO A 73 1.24 7.52 9.78
N ALA A 74 2.38 6.88 9.99
CA ALA A 74 2.54 5.92 11.08
C ALA A 74 2.41 6.62 12.43
N ILE A 75 1.62 6.05 13.33
CA ILE A 75 1.49 6.49 14.73
C ILE A 75 2.27 5.51 15.60
N GLY A 76 3.39 5.99 16.16
CA GLY A 76 4.27 5.22 17.04
C GLY A 76 3.75 5.04 18.46
#